data_AF-A0A953MDX8-F1
#
_entry.id   AF-A0A953MDX8-F1
#
_cell.length_a   1.000
_cell.length_b   1.000
_cell.length_c   1.000
_cell.angle_alpha   90.00
_cell.angle_beta   90.00
_cell.angle_gamma   90.00
#
_symmetry.space_group_name_H-M   'P 1'
#
loop_
_entity.id
_entity.type
_entity.pdbx_description
1 polymer ?
#
loop_
_entity_poly.entity_id
_entity_poly.type
_entity_poly.pdbx_seq_one_letter_code
_entity_poly.pdbx_strand_id
1 'polypeptide(L)' 'MFLLLQTKPDFEYLENKLDIPDIDQLKKAAEKTIDSIDLKNKVRDFEHLLTNKDNSRRILRVKEFFFRLITFFTRIVLCK' A
#
# COMPACT_ATOMS: atom_id res chain seq x y z
N MET A 1 7.04 -8.44 3.14
CA MET A 1 7.92 -7.89 2.07
C MET A 1 9.07 -7.19 2.77
N PHE A 2 10.31 -7.68 2.65
CA PHE A 2 11.47 -7.17 3.40
C PHE A 2 11.97 -5.82 2.86
N LEU A 3 12.12 -5.70 1.54
CA LEU A 3 12.66 -4.50 0.88
C LEU A 3 11.76 -3.26 1.07
N LEU A 4 10.44 -3.46 1.03
CA LEU A 4 9.47 -2.39 1.27
C LEU A 4 9.56 -1.77 2.67
N LEU A 5 10.27 -2.37 3.62
CA LEU A 5 10.46 -1.80 4.96
C LEU A 5 11.78 -1.03 5.10
N GLN A 6 12.64 -1.08 4.08
CA GLN A 6 14.00 -0.54 4.14
C GLN A 6 14.19 0.76 3.36
N THR A 7 13.28 1.09 2.45
CA THR A 7 13.40 2.23 1.54
C THR A 7 12.33 3.27 1.80
N LYS A 8 12.72 4.53 2.05
CA LYS A 8 11.77 5.64 2.14
C LYS A 8 11.06 5.83 0.78
N PRO A 9 9.80 6.29 0.78
CA PRO A 9 9.16 6.73 -0.46
C PRO A 9 9.94 7.87 -1.10
N ASP A 10 10.03 7.85 -2.43
CA ASP A 10 10.63 8.93 -3.22
C ASP A 10 9.60 10.04 -3.43
N PHE A 11 9.60 11.04 -2.55
CA PHE A 11 8.64 12.14 -2.62
C PHE A 11 8.91 13.11 -3.76
N GLU A 12 10.15 13.22 -4.25
CA GLU A 12 10.45 14.06 -5.42
C GLU A 12 9.78 13.49 -6.67
N TYR A 13 9.83 12.17 -6.87
CA TYR A 13 9.09 11.53 -7.95
C TYR A 13 7.56 11.65 -7.76
N LEU A 14 7.08 11.43 -6.54
CA LEU A 14 5.64 11.42 -6.23
C LEU A 14 5.00 12.82 -6.35
N GLU A 15 5.70 13.87 -5.93
CA GLU A 15 5.26 15.25 -6.10
C GLU A 15 5.14 15.58 -7.59
N ASN A 16 6.20 15.32 -8.37
CA ASN A 16 6.23 15.63 -9.80
C ASN A 16 5.19 14.87 -10.63
N LYS A 17 4.79 13.66 -10.23
CA LYS A 17 3.88 12.81 -11.02
C LYS A 17 2.44 12.79 -10.51
N LEU A 18 2.25 12.90 -9.20
CA LEU A 18 0.98 12.65 -8.54
C LEU A 18 0.56 13.77 -7.59
N ASP A 19 1.35 14.85 -7.48
CA ASP A 19 1.12 15.97 -6.55
C ASP A 19 1.07 15.50 -5.09
N ILE A 20 1.95 14.53 -4.74
CA ILE A 20 2.06 13.96 -3.39
C ILE A 20 3.43 14.34 -2.80
N PRO A 21 3.54 15.47 -2.08
CA PRO A 21 4.81 15.97 -1.57
C PRO A 21 5.25 15.30 -0.25
N ASP A 22 4.33 14.66 0.47
CA ASP A 22 4.60 14.16 1.81
C ASP A 22 3.84 12.88 2.18
N ILE A 23 4.21 12.32 3.34
CA ILE A 23 3.69 11.05 3.84
C ILE A 23 2.21 11.10 4.19
N ASP A 24 1.68 12.24 4.64
CA ASP A 24 0.27 12.37 5.01
C ASP A 24 -0.61 12.50 3.77
N GLN A 25 -0.14 13.19 2.73
CA GLN A 25 -0.76 13.15 1.42
C GLN A 25 -0.72 11.74 0.81
N LEU A 26 0.40 11.03 0.96
CA LEU A 26 0.52 9.65 0.49
C LEU A 26 -0.49 8.71 1.17
N LYS A 27 -0.69 8.86 2.50
CA LYS A 27 -1.72 8.10 3.24
C LYS A 27 -3.11 8.36 2.67
N LYS A 28 -3.49 9.63 2.49
CA LYS A 28 -4.81 10.01 1.98
C LYS A 28 -5.03 9.52 0.55
N ALA A 29 -4.03 9.68 -0.31
CA ALA A 29 -4.09 9.21 -1.68
C ALA A 29 -4.24 7.68 -1.73
N ALA A 30 -3.42 6.95 -0.98
CA ALA A 30 -3.48 5.48 -0.92
C ALA A 30 -4.83 4.98 -0.38
N GLU A 31 -5.36 5.60 0.68
CA GLU A 31 -6.67 5.26 1.22
C GLU A 31 -7.78 5.49 0.19
N LYS A 32 -7.81 6.66 -0.45
CA LYS A 32 -8.79 6.97 -1.50
C LYS A 32 -8.70 6.00 -2.68
N THR A 33 -7.49 5.65 -3.10
CA THR A 33 -7.29 4.67 -4.17
C THR A 33 -7.81 3.30 -3.77
N ILE A 34 -7.48 2.80 -2.58
CA ILE A 34 -7.94 1.49 -2.10
C ILE A 34 -9.46 1.45 -1.97
N ASP A 35 -10.06 2.53 -1.46
CA ASP A 35 -11.52 2.61 -1.28
C ASP A 35 -12.27 2.70 -2.63
N SER A 36 -11.61 3.15 -3.70
CA SER A 36 -12.19 3.18 -5.05
C SER A 36 -12.20 1.81 -5.75
N ILE A 37 -11.48 0.81 -5.22
CA ILE A 37 -11.30 -0.50 -5.84
C ILE A 37 -12.24 -1.52 -5.19
N ASP A 38 -13.01 -2.25 -6.00
CA ASP A 38 -13.70 -3.44 -5.51
C ASP A 38 -12.70 -4.59 -5.29
N LEU A 39 -12.26 -4.71 -4.04
CA LEU A 39 -11.33 -5.77 -3.62
C LEU A 39 -11.92 -7.18 -3.79
N LYS A 40 -13.25 -7.36 -3.74
CA LYS A 40 -13.86 -8.68 -3.97
C LYS A 40 -13.73 -9.09 -5.43
N ASN A 41 -13.87 -8.14 -6.35
CA ASN A 41 -13.62 -8.42 -7.76
C ASN A 41 -12.14 -8.78 -7.98
N LYS A 42 -11.21 -8.06 -7.34
CA LYS A 42 -9.78 -8.39 -7.40
C LYS A 42 -9.45 -9.78 -6.84
N VAL A 43 -10.11 -10.22 -5.77
CA VAL A 43 -9.94 -11.61 -5.27
C VAL A 43 -10.20 -12.63 -6.38
N ARG A 44 -11.27 -12.43 -7.17
CA ARG A 44 -11.62 -13.34 -8.29
C ARG A 44 -10.59 -13.28 -9.41
N ASP A 45 -10.16 -12.06 -9.79
CA ASP A 45 -9.15 -11.86 -10.83
C ASP A 45 -7.84 -12.63 -10.53
N PHE A 46 -7.43 -12.65 -9.26
CA PHE A 46 -6.16 -13.26 -8.83
C PHE A 46 -6.30 -14.72 -8.37
N GLU A 47 -7.51 -15.21 -8.07
CA GLU A 47 -7.71 -16.57 -7.56
C GLU A 47 -7.09 -17.63 -8.48
N HIS A 48 -7.28 -17.48 -9.79
CA HIS A 48 -6.78 -18.41 -10.78
C HIS A 48 -5.26 -18.29 -11.04
N LEU A 49 -4.66 -17.16 -10.68
CA LEU A 49 -3.22 -16.92 -10.82
C LEU A 49 -2.41 -17.50 -9.65
N LEU A 50 -3.06 -17.79 -8.52
CA LEU A 50 -2.40 -18.26 -7.32
C LEU A 50 -2.36 -19.80 -7.27
N THR A 51 -1.19 -20.36 -6.96
CA THR A 51 -1.04 -21.81 -6.72
C THR A 51 -1.95 -22.32 -5.60
N ASN A 52 -2.16 -21.50 -4.56
CA ASN A 52 -3.12 -21.76 -3.51
C ASN A 52 -4.21 -20.67 -3.55
N LYS A 53 -5.42 -21.07 -3.94
CA LYS A 53 -6.57 -20.19 -4.12
C LYS A 53 -6.98 -19.44 -2.85
N ASP A 54 -6.82 -20.05 -1.67
CA ASP A 54 -7.17 -19.39 -0.40
C ASP A 54 -6.31 -18.16 -0.11
N ASN A 55 -5.11 -18.08 -0.70
CA ASN A 55 -4.26 -16.90 -0.58
C ASN A 55 -4.87 -15.66 -1.24
N SER A 56 -5.84 -15.81 -2.16
CA SER A 56 -6.55 -14.69 -2.79
C SER A 56 -7.25 -13.81 -1.74
N ARG A 57 -7.77 -14.42 -0.67
CA ARG A 57 -8.47 -13.72 0.43
C ARG A 57 -7.58 -12.69 1.14
N ARG A 58 -6.25 -12.80 1.03
CA ARG A 58 -5.31 -11.82 1.60
C ARG A 58 -5.43 -10.44 0.97
N ILE A 59 -5.92 -10.36 -0.28
CA ILE A 59 -6.17 -9.10 -1.00
C ILE A 59 -7.16 -8.22 -0.23
N LEU A 60 -8.14 -8.82 0.46
CA LEU A 60 -9.12 -8.10 1.28
C LEU A 60 -8.48 -7.33 2.46
N ARG A 61 -7.26 -7.71 2.85
CA ARG A 61 -6.52 -7.08 3.96
C ARG A 61 -5.53 -6.02 3.49
N VAL A 62 -5.56 -5.62 2.22
CA VAL A 62 -4.61 -4.65 1.65
C VAL A 62 -4.69 -3.29 2.34
N LYS A 63 -5.89 -2.82 2.72
CA LYS A 63 -6.08 -1.56 3.44
C LYS A 63 -5.34 -1.56 4.78
N GLU A 64 -5.55 -2.59 5.59
CA GLU A 64 -4.86 -2.75 6.87
C GLU A 64 -3.34 -2.87 6.69
N PHE A 65 -2.91 -3.63 5.68
CA PHE A 65 -1.50 -3.80 5.36
C PHE A 65 -0.82 -2.46 5.03
N PHE A 66 -1.40 -1.64 4.14
CA PHE A 66 -0.86 -0.33 3.79
C PHE A 66 -0.84 0.63 4.97
N PHE A 67 -1.91 0.66 5.78
CA PHE A 67 -1.97 1.55 6.95
C PHE A 67 -0.87 1.22 7.96
N ARG A 68 -0.66 -0.07 8.25
CA ARG A 68 0.43 -0.52 9.13
C ARG A 68 1.80 -0.21 8.54
N LEU A 69 1.98 -0.40 7.24
CA LEU A 69 3.24 -0.16 6.54
C LEU A 69 3.63 1.33 6.59
N ILE A 70 2.70 2.23 6.29
CA ILE A 70 2.98 3.67 6.32
C ILE A 70 3.21 4.16 7.77
N THR A 71 2.46 3.64 8.73
CA THR A 71 2.68 3.95 10.17
C THR A 71 4.05 3.48 10.65
N PHE A 72 4.52 2.33 10.15
CA PHE A 72 5.85 1.82 10.46
C PHE A 72 6.96 2.73 9.88
N PHE A 73 6.78 3.25 8.67
CA PHE A 73 7.71 4.24 8.10
C PHE A 73 7.84 5.49 8.96
N THR A 74 6.72 6.05 9.44
CA THR A 74 6.78 7.22 10.33
C THR A 74 7.55 6.94 11.61
N ARG A 75 7.56 5.69 12.12
CA ARG A 75 8.31 5.32 13.33
C ARG A 75 9.80 5.09 13.10
N ILE A 76 10.19 4.48 11.98
CA ILE A 76 11.62 4.26 11.68
C ILE A 76 12.32 5.58 11.33
N VAL A 77 11.65 6.46 10.59
CA VAL A 77 12.27 7.69 10.08
C VAL A 77 12.46 8.76 11.17
N LEU A 78 11.69 8.73 12.25
CA LEU A 78 11.84 9.64 13.40
C LEU A 78 12.90 9.21 14.43
N CYS A 79 13.56 8.05 14.24
CA CYS A 79 14.58 7.52 15.14
C CYS A 79 16.01 7.63 14.59
N LYS A 80 16.23 8.47 13.57
CA LYS A 80 17.54 8.85 13.05
C LYS A 80 17.63 10.34 12.84
#